data_AF-A0A5E4JSX6-F1
#
_entry.id   AF-A0A5E4JSX6-F1
#
_cell.length_a   1.000
_cell.length_b   1.000
_cell.length_c   1.000
_cell.angle_alpha   90.00
_cell.angle_beta   90.00
_cell.angle_gamma   90.00
#
_symmetry.space_group_name_H-M   'P 1'
#
loop_
_entity.id
_entity.type
_entity.pdbx_description
1 polymer ?
#
loop_
_entity_poly.entity_id
_entity_poly.type
_entity_poly.pdbx_seq_one_letter_code
_entity_poly.pdbx_strand_id
1 'polypeptide(L)'
;MTATLIFTDHADYDNPEMIKALCYGTSDEKSKDYGKRGFIGHGLTFTKSVFAKTKEPFSEEKIKKLLTSYGKVPAVRNRYNWQVFDEERGLSRTVPGLDNPCFRKIMLKLSKDGIEVCPHCLSWESVSRDEARKLILLFKPFKPKTWIDHGKNYCKNSLAFEGAKESSPYYVLDLLKKQGYEYAWAYQEYPFRGKLNLKELDEKFIAYDQEKKLWLFKTIELKPSEVIFSKAYSPRNIDRFIETKGIHIAHVYFFQPVFEVPRKRFHFRGERFFWYIKDFFKWKILGLNYSRRKEIPNGVLIWVNDHYEIDPKFDLCLKYIGEKQKEGKIIVTTIKNFFRSKNERHS
;
A
#
# COMPACT_ATOMS: atom_id res chain seq x y z
N MET A 1 -1.82 26.69 -11.53
CA MET A 1 -2.01 25.48 -10.70
C MET A 1 -0.67 25.14 -10.06
N THR A 2 -0.61 25.01 -8.75
CA THR A 2 0.59 24.52 -8.03
C THR A 2 0.78 23.03 -8.32
N ALA A 3 2.02 22.55 -8.37
CA ALA A 3 2.26 21.11 -8.52
C ALA A 3 1.64 20.33 -7.37
N THR A 4 1.04 19.17 -7.65
CA THR A 4 0.28 18.40 -6.65
C THR A 4 0.74 16.96 -6.61
N LEU A 5 1.25 16.54 -5.45
CA LEU A 5 1.77 15.21 -5.20
C LEU A 5 0.85 14.44 -4.25
N ILE A 6 0.40 13.27 -4.67
CA ILE A 6 -0.50 12.41 -3.90
C ILE A 6 0.14 11.02 -3.84
N PHE A 7 0.21 10.48 -2.63
CA PHE A 7 0.62 9.09 -2.41
C PHE A 7 -0.60 8.26 -2.01
N THR A 8 -0.71 7.07 -2.59
CA THR A 8 -1.63 6.01 -2.17
C THR A 8 -0.80 4.80 -1.80
N ASP A 9 -0.98 4.28 -0.59
CA ASP A 9 -0.25 3.12 -0.09
C ASP A 9 -1.08 1.84 -0.24
N HIS A 10 -0.44 0.80 -0.77
CA HIS A 10 -1.02 -0.52 -0.98
C HIS A 10 -1.07 -1.32 0.32
N ALA A 11 -2.18 -2.00 0.59
CA ALA A 11 -2.37 -2.73 1.85
C ALA A 11 -1.67 -4.10 1.91
N ASP A 12 -1.00 -4.54 0.85
CA ASP A 12 -0.73 -5.96 0.62
C ASP A 12 0.31 -6.58 1.56
N TYR A 13 1.09 -5.71 2.18
CA TYR A 13 2.21 -6.06 3.04
C TYR A 13 2.16 -5.28 4.35
N ASP A 14 0.96 -4.84 4.74
CA ASP A 14 0.79 -4.03 5.94
C ASP A 14 1.33 -4.74 7.17
N ASN A 15 2.12 -3.97 7.92
CA ASN A 15 2.61 -4.33 9.23
C ASN A 15 2.50 -3.09 10.13
N PRO A 16 1.88 -3.23 11.32
CA PRO A 16 1.71 -2.11 12.26
C PRO A 16 2.99 -1.35 12.59
N GLU A 17 4.11 -2.03 12.79
CA GLU A 17 5.39 -1.42 13.13
C GLU A 17 5.98 -0.70 11.92
N MET A 18 5.96 -1.33 10.74
CA MET A 18 6.43 -0.69 9.50
C MET A 18 5.62 0.58 9.18
N ILE A 19 4.30 0.56 9.41
CA ILE A 19 3.44 1.73 9.25
C ILE A 19 3.83 2.84 10.24
N LYS A 20 4.07 2.51 11.51
CA LYS A 20 4.54 3.48 12.51
C LYS A 20 5.87 4.09 12.05
N ALA A 21 6.82 3.28 11.61
CA ALA A 21 8.12 3.74 11.13
C ALA A 21 7.99 4.64 9.89
N LEU A 22 7.14 4.30 8.92
CA LEU A 22 6.91 5.13 7.73
C LEU A 22 6.34 6.51 8.09
N CYS A 23 5.40 6.54 9.04
CA CYS A 23 4.67 7.75 9.38
C CYS A 23 5.42 8.63 10.39
N TYR A 24 6.02 8.04 11.41
CA TYR A 24 6.64 8.71 12.55
C TYR A 24 8.17 8.57 12.59
N GLY A 25 8.77 7.90 11.60
CA GLY A 25 10.22 7.72 11.47
C GLY A 25 10.81 6.52 12.21
N THR A 26 10.12 6.03 13.24
CA THR A 26 10.47 4.81 13.97
C THR A 26 9.20 4.16 14.52
N SER A 27 9.26 2.84 14.70
CA SER A 27 8.21 2.06 15.35
C SER A 27 8.33 2.03 16.88
N ASP A 28 9.47 2.44 17.43
CA ASP A 28 9.65 2.63 18.87
C ASP A 28 9.05 3.96 19.32
N GLU A 29 7.86 3.91 19.93
CA GLU A 29 7.15 5.08 20.44
C GLU A 29 7.88 5.78 21.61
N LYS A 30 8.85 5.12 22.25
CA LYS A 30 9.66 5.72 23.32
C LYS A 30 10.90 6.43 22.79
N SER A 31 11.23 6.26 21.52
CA SER A 31 12.37 6.93 20.89
C SER A 31 12.18 8.44 20.88
N LYS A 32 13.25 9.18 21.18
CA LYS A 32 13.28 10.65 21.09
C LYS A 32 13.02 11.18 19.67
N ASP A 33 13.15 10.31 18.66
CA ASP A 33 12.98 10.64 17.24
C ASP A 33 11.58 10.28 16.71
N TYR A 34 10.74 9.65 17.55
CA TYR A 34 9.36 9.32 17.19
C TYR A 34 8.56 10.60 16.88
N GLY A 35 7.99 10.65 15.68
CA GLY A 35 7.21 11.78 15.17
C GLY A 35 8.05 12.95 14.64
N LYS A 36 9.38 12.83 14.57
CA LYS A 36 10.27 13.88 14.02
C LYS A 36 10.76 13.59 12.60
N ARG A 37 10.51 12.37 12.12
CA ARG A 37 10.86 11.87 10.79
C ARG A 37 9.62 11.22 10.14
N GLY A 38 9.75 10.76 8.90
CA GLY A 38 8.64 10.16 8.15
C GLY A 38 7.59 11.18 7.70
N PHE A 39 6.49 10.68 7.14
CA PHE A 39 5.45 11.55 6.57
C PHE A 39 4.94 12.59 7.57
N ILE A 40 4.56 12.17 8.78
CA ILE A 40 3.98 13.07 9.79
C ILE A 40 5.05 14.02 10.33
N GLY A 41 6.28 13.53 10.59
CA GLY A 41 7.37 14.38 11.07
C GLY A 41 7.75 15.50 10.11
N HIS A 42 7.58 15.29 8.80
CA HIS A 42 7.81 16.30 7.78
C HIS A 42 6.57 17.11 7.39
N GLY A 43 5.44 16.93 8.10
CA GLY A 43 4.19 17.65 7.85
C GLY A 43 3.49 17.25 6.54
N LEU A 44 3.73 16.02 6.08
CA LEU A 44 3.15 15.46 4.87
C LEU A 44 1.96 14.55 5.21
N THR A 45 1.09 14.36 4.22
CA THR A 45 -0.04 13.44 4.28
C THR A 45 -0.07 12.52 3.06
N PHE A 46 -0.82 11.43 3.18
CA PHE A 46 -1.09 10.49 2.10
C PHE A 46 -2.40 9.74 2.30
N THR A 47 -2.77 8.93 1.32
CA THR A 47 -3.92 8.03 1.38
C THR A 47 -3.46 6.63 1.74
N LYS A 48 -3.76 6.19 2.95
CA LYS A 48 -3.51 4.84 3.43
C LYS A 48 -4.70 3.95 3.09
N SER A 49 -4.53 3.01 2.18
CA SER A 49 -5.54 1.97 1.98
C SER A 49 -5.27 0.78 2.90
N VAL A 50 -6.34 0.16 3.42
CA VAL A 50 -6.30 -0.98 4.35
C VAL A 50 -7.46 -1.94 4.09
N PHE A 51 -7.31 -3.21 4.49
CA PHE A 51 -8.42 -4.15 4.50
C PHE A 51 -9.34 -3.92 5.72
N ALA A 52 -10.62 -4.22 5.56
CA ALA A 52 -11.55 -4.28 6.68
C ALA A 52 -11.33 -5.56 7.52
N LYS A 53 -11.10 -6.68 6.83
CA LYS A 53 -10.93 -8.01 7.42
C LYS A 53 -9.46 -8.43 7.40
N THR A 54 -8.98 -8.93 8.54
CA THR A 54 -7.64 -9.50 8.67
C THR A 54 -7.54 -10.72 7.76
N LYS A 55 -6.40 -10.83 7.07
CA LYS A 55 -6.13 -11.96 6.19
C LYS A 55 -5.96 -13.22 7.03
N GLU A 56 -6.79 -14.23 6.78
CA GLU A 56 -6.61 -15.54 7.37
C GLU A 56 -5.30 -16.17 6.89
N PRO A 57 -4.55 -16.89 7.75
CA PRO A 57 -3.40 -17.65 7.31
C PRO A 57 -3.82 -18.74 6.32
N PHE A 58 -2.92 -19.16 5.43
CA PHE A 58 -3.21 -20.25 4.51
C PHE A 58 -3.48 -21.55 5.29
N SER A 59 -4.53 -22.29 4.92
CA SER A 59 -4.80 -23.61 5.50
C SER A 59 -3.67 -24.59 5.17
N GLU A 60 -3.44 -25.58 6.04
CA GLU A 60 -2.45 -26.63 5.79
C GLU A 60 -2.68 -27.35 4.45
N GLU A 61 -3.94 -27.54 4.07
CA GLU A 61 -4.30 -28.18 2.80
C GLU A 61 -3.93 -27.31 1.59
N LYS A 62 -4.16 -25.99 1.67
CA LYS A 62 -3.76 -25.03 0.63
C LYS A 62 -2.23 -24.98 0.53
N ILE A 63 -1.54 -25.03 1.66
CA ILE A 63 -0.08 -25.15 1.73
C ILE A 63 0.38 -26.46 1.07
N LYS A 64 -0.20 -27.61 1.44
CA LYS A 64 0.12 -28.92 0.87
C LYS A 64 -0.14 -28.94 -0.64
N LYS A 65 -1.29 -28.46 -1.11
CA LYS A 65 -1.61 -28.38 -2.56
C LYS A 65 -0.61 -27.52 -3.31
N LEU A 66 -0.26 -26.35 -2.79
CA LEU A 66 0.81 -25.51 -3.35
C LEU A 66 2.14 -26.27 -3.38
N LEU A 67 2.53 -26.95 -2.30
CA LEU A 67 3.76 -27.75 -2.28
C LEU A 67 3.74 -28.91 -3.27
N THR A 68 2.58 -29.56 -3.47
CA THR A 68 2.44 -30.75 -4.31
C THR A 68 2.42 -30.40 -5.80
N SER A 69 1.83 -29.26 -6.18
CA SER A 69 1.79 -28.78 -7.57
C SER A 69 3.16 -28.40 -8.14
N TYR A 70 4.19 -28.25 -7.31
CA TYR A 70 5.52 -27.77 -7.73
C TYR A 70 6.65 -28.81 -7.59
N GLY A 71 6.30 -30.08 -7.36
CA GLY A 71 7.26 -31.19 -7.24
C GLY A 71 7.98 -31.25 -5.88
N LYS A 72 8.49 -32.44 -5.52
CA LYS A 72 9.05 -32.79 -4.19
C LYS A 72 9.92 -31.68 -3.59
N VAL A 73 9.37 -30.95 -2.62
CA VAL A 73 10.12 -30.08 -1.70
C VAL A 73 10.54 -30.94 -0.49
N PRO A 74 11.78 -30.85 0.02
CA PRO A 74 12.21 -31.64 1.17
C PRO A 74 11.31 -31.39 2.37
N ALA A 75 10.95 -32.46 3.08
CA ALA A 75 10.14 -32.42 4.28
C ALA A 75 10.69 -31.38 5.27
N VAL A 76 10.00 -30.25 5.37
CA VAL A 76 10.29 -29.29 6.43
C VAL A 76 9.57 -29.80 7.66
N ARG A 77 10.36 -30.31 8.61
CA ARG A 77 9.89 -30.63 9.96
C ARG A 77 9.18 -29.41 10.54
N ASN A 78 7.92 -29.63 10.89
CA ASN A 78 6.96 -28.69 11.47
C ASN A 78 7.46 -28.19 12.86
N ARG A 79 8.42 -27.26 12.88
CA ARG A 79 8.88 -26.57 14.11
C ARG A 79 8.40 -25.12 14.21
N TYR A 80 7.54 -24.67 13.30
CA TYR A 80 7.04 -23.30 13.30
C TYR A 80 5.62 -23.32 13.86
N ASN A 81 5.46 -22.89 15.11
CA ASN A 81 4.16 -22.48 15.64
C ASN A 81 3.66 -21.34 14.74
N TRP A 82 2.69 -21.64 13.87
CA TRP A 82 2.08 -20.72 12.90
C TRP A 82 1.14 -19.68 13.54
N GLN A 83 1.09 -19.60 14.87
CA GLN A 83 0.06 -18.90 15.63
C GLN A 83 0.64 -18.04 16.76
N VAL A 84 1.61 -17.17 16.47
CA VAL A 84 1.98 -16.14 17.46
C VAL A 84 1.45 -14.81 16.93
N PHE A 85 0.20 -14.55 17.30
CA PHE A 85 -0.38 -13.22 17.27
C PHE A 85 0.09 -12.54 18.57
N ASP A 86 0.86 -11.46 18.46
CA ASP A 86 1.13 -10.62 19.63
C ASP A 86 0.03 -9.56 19.68
N GLU A 87 -1.02 -9.85 20.45
CA GLU A 87 -2.17 -8.96 20.61
C GLU A 87 -1.77 -7.59 21.14
N GLU A 88 -0.77 -7.50 22.02
CA GLU A 88 -0.33 -6.22 22.61
C GLU A 88 0.38 -5.34 21.58
N ARG A 89 1.18 -5.93 20.70
CA ARG A 89 1.89 -5.21 19.62
C ARG A 89 1.08 -5.08 18.33
N GLY A 90 -0.03 -5.81 18.22
CA GLY A 90 -0.81 -5.95 17.00
C GLY A 90 -0.09 -6.73 15.90
N LEU A 91 1.00 -7.44 16.22
CA LEU A 91 1.79 -8.18 15.24
C LEU A 91 1.01 -9.42 14.81
N SER A 92 0.49 -9.36 13.58
CA SER A 92 -0.02 -10.52 12.87
C SER A 92 1.06 -11.04 11.92
N ARG A 93 1.23 -12.36 11.81
CA ARG A 93 1.99 -12.97 10.71
C ARG A 93 1.25 -12.89 9.36
N THR A 94 0.04 -12.34 9.35
CA THR A 94 -0.77 -12.06 8.18
C THR A 94 -1.06 -10.57 8.09
N VAL A 95 -1.61 -10.15 6.95
CA VAL A 95 -1.94 -8.74 6.72
C VAL A 95 -3.14 -8.35 7.60
N PRO A 96 -2.99 -7.36 8.50
CA PRO A 96 -4.04 -6.98 9.43
C PRO A 96 -5.17 -6.23 8.72
N GLY A 97 -6.38 -6.37 9.26
CA GLY A 97 -7.56 -5.59 8.89
C GLY A 97 -8.09 -4.76 10.04
N LEU A 98 -9.04 -3.88 9.77
CA LEU A 98 -9.70 -3.04 10.78
C LEU A 98 -10.53 -3.82 11.82
N ASP A 99 -10.85 -5.08 11.56
CA ASP A 99 -11.41 -6.02 12.54
C ASP A 99 -10.43 -6.35 13.66
N ASN A 100 -9.12 -6.14 13.45
CA ASN A 100 -8.13 -6.18 14.51
C ASN A 100 -8.13 -4.88 15.32
N PRO A 101 -8.41 -4.91 16.64
CA PRO A 101 -8.51 -3.70 17.47
C PRO A 101 -7.21 -2.88 17.53
N CYS A 102 -6.05 -3.53 17.60
CA CYS A 102 -4.76 -2.87 17.72
C CYS A 102 -4.38 -2.15 16.42
N PHE A 103 -4.56 -2.82 15.28
CA PHE A 103 -4.38 -2.19 13.98
C PHE A 103 -5.35 -1.04 13.77
N ARG A 104 -6.63 -1.22 14.13
CA ARG A 104 -7.64 -0.16 14.06
C ARG A 104 -7.27 1.06 14.91
N LYS A 105 -6.70 0.86 16.10
CA LYS A 105 -6.22 1.97 16.96
C LYS A 105 -5.13 2.79 16.28
N ILE A 106 -4.20 2.12 15.58
CA ILE A 106 -3.14 2.80 14.80
C ILE A 106 -3.77 3.59 13.65
N MET A 107 -4.68 2.98 12.88
CA MET A 107 -5.36 3.69 11.79
C MET A 107 -6.15 4.90 12.29
N LEU A 108 -6.83 4.79 13.44
CA LEU A 108 -7.53 5.92 14.05
C LEU A 108 -6.58 7.05 14.45
N LYS A 109 -5.39 6.71 14.96
CA LYS A 109 -4.35 7.70 15.24
C LYS A 109 -3.86 8.37 13.97
N LEU A 110 -3.49 7.61 12.93
CA LEU A 110 -3.06 8.17 11.64
C LEU A 110 -4.12 9.10 11.03
N SER A 111 -5.40 8.72 11.12
CA SER A 111 -6.50 9.55 10.63
C SER A 111 -6.64 10.87 11.38
N LYS A 112 -6.37 10.90 12.69
CA LYS A 112 -6.31 12.14 13.47
C LYS A 112 -5.10 13.00 13.10
N ASP A 113 -3.99 12.36 12.75
CA ASP A 113 -2.75 13.01 12.32
C ASP A 113 -2.79 13.44 10.83
N GLY A 114 -3.97 13.38 10.20
CA GLY A 114 -4.21 13.95 8.87
C GLY A 114 -4.04 12.98 7.70
N ILE A 115 -3.73 11.71 7.95
CA ILE A 115 -3.68 10.66 6.92
C ILE A 115 -5.11 10.26 6.53
N GLU A 116 -5.39 10.13 5.23
CA GLU A 116 -6.66 9.54 4.81
C GLU A 116 -6.60 8.02 4.96
N VAL A 117 -7.51 7.42 5.71
CA VAL A 117 -7.68 5.96 5.76
C VAL A 117 -8.87 5.56 4.90
N CYS A 118 -8.65 4.63 3.96
CA CYS A 118 -9.67 4.15 3.03
C CYS A 118 -9.58 2.64 2.79
N PRO A 119 -10.60 2.00 2.18
CA PRO A 119 -10.56 0.58 1.86
C PRO A 119 -9.61 0.26 0.70
N HIS A 120 -8.87 -0.84 0.85
CA HIS A 120 -8.17 -1.57 -0.21
C HIS A 120 -8.96 -2.85 -0.51
N CYS A 121 -10.10 -2.73 -1.20
CA CYS A 121 -11.22 -3.64 -1.02
C CYS A 121 -11.64 -3.77 0.46
N LEU A 122 -12.58 -4.68 0.77
CA LEU A 122 -12.96 -4.98 2.16
C LEU A 122 -12.08 -6.07 2.79
N SER A 123 -11.44 -6.91 1.97
CA SER A 123 -10.70 -8.09 2.41
C SER A 123 -9.75 -8.55 1.32
N TRP A 124 -8.77 -9.36 1.72
CA TRP A 124 -7.81 -9.96 0.79
C TRP A 124 -8.50 -10.84 -0.26
N GLU A 125 -9.42 -11.70 0.18
CA GLU A 125 -10.20 -12.59 -0.66
C GLU A 125 -11.60 -11.99 -0.89
N SER A 126 -12.39 -12.62 -1.77
CA SER A 126 -13.76 -12.17 -2.03
C SER A 126 -14.67 -12.51 -0.86
N VAL A 127 -15.52 -11.57 -0.46
CA VAL A 127 -16.50 -11.74 0.61
C VAL A 127 -17.92 -11.72 0.07
N SER A 128 -18.81 -12.44 0.76
CA SER A 128 -20.24 -12.43 0.44
C SER A 128 -20.83 -11.02 0.61
N ARG A 129 -21.97 -10.77 -0.03
CA ARG A 129 -22.68 -9.48 0.09
C ARG A 129 -23.06 -9.15 1.54
N ASP A 130 -23.48 -10.13 2.33
CA ASP A 130 -23.83 -9.91 3.74
C ASP A 130 -22.62 -9.59 4.61
N GLU A 131 -21.50 -10.23 4.33
CA GLU A 131 -20.23 -9.89 5.00
C GLU A 131 -19.75 -8.49 4.58
N ALA A 132 -19.84 -8.15 3.29
CA ALA A 132 -19.49 -6.83 2.78
C ALA A 132 -20.29 -5.71 3.48
N ARG A 133 -21.59 -5.92 3.71
CA ARG A 133 -22.47 -4.98 4.45
C ARG A 133 -21.98 -4.70 5.87
N LYS A 134 -21.38 -5.69 6.54
CA LYS A 134 -20.84 -5.55 7.90
C LYS A 134 -19.46 -4.88 7.87
N LEU A 135 -18.57 -5.39 7.02
CA LEU A 135 -17.18 -4.95 6.93
C LEU A 135 -17.06 -3.48 6.53
N ILE A 136 -17.91 -2.99 5.61
CA ILE A 136 -17.83 -1.60 5.17
C ILE A 136 -18.10 -0.60 6.30
N LEU A 137 -18.87 -0.99 7.32
CA LEU A 137 -19.17 -0.13 8.47
C LEU A 137 -17.96 0.12 9.37
N LEU A 138 -16.94 -0.76 9.33
CA LEU A 138 -15.68 -0.55 10.06
C LEU A 138 -14.97 0.73 9.63
N PHE A 139 -15.23 1.20 8.41
CA PHE A 139 -14.63 2.42 7.89
C PHE A 139 -15.34 3.71 8.30
N LYS A 140 -16.55 3.64 8.87
CA LYS A 140 -17.36 4.81 9.23
C LYS A 140 -16.60 5.87 10.06
N PRO A 141 -15.77 5.52 11.06
CA PRO A 141 -15.02 6.51 11.83
C PRO A 141 -14.04 7.36 11.01
N PHE A 142 -13.53 6.83 9.89
CA PHE A 142 -12.54 7.51 9.04
C PHE A 142 -13.16 8.47 8.02
N LYS A 143 -14.50 8.41 7.86
CA LYS A 143 -15.27 9.18 6.85
C LYS A 143 -14.57 9.13 5.47
N PRO A 144 -14.26 7.92 4.95
CA PRO A 144 -13.56 7.82 3.67
C PRO A 144 -14.45 8.31 2.53
N LYS A 145 -13.80 8.82 1.49
CA LYS A 145 -14.44 9.14 0.20
C LYS A 145 -13.83 8.34 -0.95
N THR A 146 -12.68 7.73 -0.70
CA THR A 146 -11.86 7.01 -1.67
C THR A 146 -12.02 5.51 -1.51
N TRP A 147 -12.02 4.78 -2.62
CA TRP A 147 -11.98 3.32 -2.70
C TRP A 147 -10.79 2.89 -3.56
N ILE A 148 -9.97 1.96 -3.08
CA ILE A 148 -8.87 1.36 -3.85
C ILE A 148 -9.16 -0.12 -4.01
N ASP A 149 -9.12 -0.62 -5.24
CA ASP A 149 -9.30 -2.05 -5.54
C ASP A 149 -8.06 -2.88 -5.14
N HIS A 150 -8.26 -4.12 -4.72
CA HIS A 150 -7.21 -5.13 -4.57
C HIS A 150 -6.94 -5.89 -5.89
N GLY A 151 -7.93 -5.89 -6.78
CA GLY A 151 -7.78 -6.30 -8.16
C GLY A 151 -8.44 -7.61 -8.56
N LYS A 152 -8.60 -7.76 -9.88
CA LYS A 152 -9.43 -8.81 -10.50
C LYS A 152 -9.00 -10.25 -10.19
N ASN A 153 -7.72 -10.47 -9.87
CA ASN A 153 -7.20 -11.82 -9.62
C ASN A 153 -7.39 -12.28 -8.16
N TYR A 154 -7.76 -11.38 -7.25
CA TYR A 154 -7.73 -11.66 -5.81
C TYR A 154 -9.09 -11.44 -5.14
N CYS A 155 -9.81 -10.38 -5.51
CA CYS A 155 -11.06 -10.00 -4.86
C CYS A 155 -12.12 -9.61 -5.89
N LYS A 156 -13.19 -10.42 -5.98
CA LYS A 156 -14.34 -10.17 -6.86
C LYS A 156 -15.13 -8.92 -6.49
N ASN A 157 -15.09 -8.50 -5.22
CA ASN A 157 -15.69 -7.25 -4.78
C ASN A 157 -14.99 -6.00 -5.34
N SER A 158 -13.85 -6.14 -6.03
CA SER A 158 -13.20 -5.02 -6.74
C SER A 158 -14.14 -4.43 -7.79
N LEU A 159 -14.21 -3.10 -7.88
CA LEU A 159 -15.08 -2.40 -8.84
C LEU A 159 -14.66 -2.66 -10.28
N ALA A 160 -13.36 -2.82 -10.55
CA ALA A 160 -12.82 -3.20 -11.85
C ALA A 160 -13.09 -4.67 -12.22
N PHE A 161 -13.76 -5.44 -11.36
CA PHE A 161 -14.10 -6.84 -11.64
C PHE A 161 -15.60 -7.14 -11.54
N GLU A 162 -16.10 -7.60 -10.39
CA GLU A 162 -17.53 -7.90 -10.20
C GLU A 162 -18.24 -6.91 -9.25
N GLY A 163 -17.50 -6.11 -8.47
CA GLY A 163 -18.05 -5.22 -7.44
C GLY A 163 -18.97 -4.12 -7.96
N ALA A 164 -18.88 -3.77 -9.24
CA ALA A 164 -19.77 -2.82 -9.91
C ALA A 164 -20.94 -3.46 -10.67
N LYS A 165 -21.03 -4.81 -10.74
CA LYS A 165 -22.07 -5.53 -11.50
C LYS A 165 -23.24 -5.87 -10.59
N GLU A 166 -24.39 -5.24 -10.78
CA GLU A 166 -25.57 -5.41 -9.92
C GLU A 166 -26.05 -6.87 -9.80
N SER A 167 -25.90 -7.66 -10.86
CA SER A 167 -26.26 -9.09 -10.88
C SER A 167 -25.27 -10.00 -10.17
N SER A 168 -24.08 -9.51 -9.79
CA SER A 168 -23.07 -10.33 -9.13
C SER A 168 -23.36 -10.52 -7.64
N PRO A 169 -23.13 -11.72 -7.07
CA PRO A 169 -23.16 -11.91 -5.61
C PRO A 169 -22.08 -11.12 -4.86
N TYR A 170 -21.11 -10.54 -5.58
CA TYR A 170 -20.02 -9.72 -5.03
C TYR A 170 -20.24 -8.22 -5.24
N TYR A 171 -21.43 -7.80 -5.72
CA TYR A 171 -21.78 -6.39 -5.89
C TYR A 171 -21.65 -5.60 -4.59
N VAL A 172 -20.91 -4.49 -4.65
CA VAL A 172 -20.65 -3.59 -3.50
C VAL A 172 -20.81 -2.10 -3.82
N LEU A 173 -20.96 -1.73 -5.08
CA LEU A 173 -21.03 -0.31 -5.48
C LEU A 173 -22.20 0.44 -4.83
N ASP A 174 -23.34 -0.20 -4.61
CA ASP A 174 -24.47 0.40 -3.88
C ASP A 174 -24.13 0.67 -2.41
N LEU A 175 -23.38 -0.23 -1.78
CA LEU A 175 -22.90 -0.05 -0.41
C LEU A 175 -21.94 1.14 -0.32
N LEU A 176 -21.03 1.27 -1.29
CA LEU A 176 -20.12 2.41 -1.40
C LEU A 176 -20.89 3.72 -1.57
N LYS A 177 -21.86 3.77 -2.49
CA LYS A 177 -22.73 4.95 -2.67
C LYS A 177 -23.47 5.31 -1.38
N LYS A 178 -24.06 4.33 -0.70
CA LYS A 178 -24.79 4.53 0.56
C LYS A 178 -23.90 5.08 1.68
N GLN A 179 -22.61 4.72 1.70
CA GLN A 179 -21.63 5.25 2.66
C GLN A 179 -20.98 6.57 2.19
N GLY A 180 -21.37 7.08 1.02
CA GLY A 180 -20.93 8.38 0.51
C GLY A 180 -19.52 8.37 -0.10
N TYR A 181 -19.06 7.23 -0.62
CA TYR A 181 -17.83 7.17 -1.41
C TYR A 181 -18.04 7.87 -2.76
N GLU A 182 -17.03 8.59 -3.22
CA GLU A 182 -17.09 9.47 -4.40
C GLU A 182 -15.95 9.21 -5.39
N TYR A 183 -14.84 8.65 -4.91
CA TYR A 183 -13.61 8.47 -5.68
C TYR A 183 -13.21 7.00 -5.68
N ALA A 184 -12.81 6.45 -6.83
CA ALA A 184 -12.32 5.09 -6.93
C ALA A 184 -11.08 4.99 -7.82
N TRP A 185 -10.15 4.13 -7.45
CA TRP A 185 -9.03 3.80 -8.31
C TRP A 185 -9.54 3.07 -9.57
N ALA A 186 -9.09 3.50 -10.74
CA ALA A 186 -9.52 2.95 -12.03
C ALA A 186 -8.93 1.56 -12.34
N TYR A 187 -8.10 1.02 -11.45
CA TYR A 187 -7.31 -0.20 -11.67
C TYR A 187 -6.43 -0.09 -12.94
N GLN A 188 -5.92 1.11 -13.19
CA GLN A 188 -5.03 1.43 -14.29
C GLN A 188 -3.80 2.16 -13.77
N GLU A 189 -2.63 1.66 -14.15
CA GLU A 189 -1.34 2.17 -13.70
C GLU A 189 -0.39 2.40 -14.86
N TYR A 190 0.44 3.42 -14.70
CA TYR A 190 1.59 3.66 -15.56
C TYR A 190 2.87 3.25 -14.82
N PRO A 191 3.78 2.48 -15.44
CA PRO A 191 5.06 2.20 -14.82
C PRO A 191 5.88 3.48 -14.74
N PHE A 192 6.58 3.70 -13.62
CA PHE A 192 7.51 4.82 -13.52
C PHE A 192 8.67 4.68 -14.51
N ARG A 193 8.81 5.65 -15.42
CA ARG A 193 9.88 5.73 -16.43
C ARG A 193 10.66 7.06 -16.36
N GLY A 194 10.87 7.58 -15.15
CA GLY A 194 11.63 8.82 -14.94
C GLY A 194 10.78 10.11 -14.99
N LYS A 195 9.47 10.00 -15.19
CA LYS A 195 8.52 11.12 -15.21
C LYS A 195 7.49 10.97 -14.10
N LEU A 196 7.30 12.04 -13.31
CA LEU A 196 6.28 12.08 -12.25
C LEU A 196 4.94 12.64 -12.74
N ASN A 197 4.95 13.53 -13.74
CA ASN A 197 3.76 14.26 -14.15
C ASN A 197 2.80 13.37 -14.96
N LEU A 198 1.67 12.96 -14.35
CA LEU A 198 0.64 12.13 -15.01
C LEU A 198 0.04 12.81 -16.24
N LYS A 199 0.00 14.15 -16.28
CA LYS A 199 -0.51 14.88 -17.46
C LYS A 199 0.30 14.61 -18.72
N GLU A 200 1.59 14.28 -18.58
CA GLU A 200 2.45 13.92 -19.72
C GLU A 200 2.26 12.47 -20.17
N LEU A 201 1.56 11.65 -19.38
CA LEU A 201 1.33 10.23 -19.64
C LEU A 201 -0.10 9.98 -20.12
N ASP A 202 -1.07 10.69 -19.54
CA ASP A 202 -2.49 10.58 -19.87
C ASP A 202 -3.24 11.84 -19.43
N GLU A 203 -3.86 12.54 -20.37
CA GLU A 203 -4.71 13.71 -20.09
C GLU A 203 -6.02 13.32 -19.37
N LYS A 204 -6.45 12.06 -19.51
CA LYS A 204 -7.67 11.49 -18.90
C LYS A 204 -7.34 10.61 -17.68
N PHE A 205 -6.25 10.92 -16.97
CA PHE A 205 -5.87 10.24 -15.72
C PHE A 205 -6.92 10.39 -14.61
N ILE A 206 -7.86 11.33 -14.76
CA ILE A 206 -9.08 11.47 -13.95
C ILE A 206 -10.27 11.55 -14.89
N ALA A 207 -11.33 10.79 -14.60
CA ALA A 207 -12.57 10.83 -15.36
C ALA A 207 -13.77 10.59 -14.44
N TYR A 208 -14.90 11.26 -14.70
CA TYR A 208 -16.15 10.92 -14.03
C TYR A 208 -16.86 9.78 -14.78
N ASP A 209 -17.16 8.70 -14.07
CA ASP A 209 -17.94 7.58 -14.59
C ASP A 209 -19.43 7.84 -14.30
N GLN A 210 -20.20 8.12 -15.36
CA GLN A 210 -21.62 8.47 -15.25
C GLN A 210 -22.49 7.32 -14.72
N GLU A 211 -22.18 6.08 -15.10
CA GLU A 211 -22.93 4.89 -14.67
C GLU A 211 -22.66 4.60 -13.19
N LYS A 212 -21.39 4.61 -12.81
CA LYS A 212 -20.98 4.37 -11.42
C LYS A 212 -21.23 5.57 -10.53
N LYS A 213 -21.40 6.77 -11.09
CA LYS A 213 -21.50 8.05 -10.38
C LYS A 213 -20.30 8.28 -9.45
N LEU A 214 -19.10 7.97 -9.92
CA LEU A 214 -17.84 8.09 -9.19
C LEU A 214 -16.79 8.78 -10.06
N TRP A 215 -15.87 9.53 -9.43
CA TRP A 215 -14.63 9.91 -10.10
C TRP A 215 -13.65 8.75 -10.06
N LEU A 216 -13.11 8.39 -11.22
CA LEU A 216 -12.07 7.42 -11.38
C LEU A 216 -10.72 8.12 -11.51
N PHE A 217 -9.69 7.59 -10.85
CA PHE A 217 -8.32 8.08 -10.98
C PHE A 217 -7.35 6.96 -11.36
N LYS A 218 -6.34 7.30 -12.15
CA LYS A 218 -5.22 6.43 -12.53
C LYS A 218 -3.97 6.80 -11.76
N THR A 219 -3.05 5.86 -11.64
CA THR A 219 -1.86 5.98 -10.79
C THR A 219 -0.58 5.76 -11.59
N ILE A 220 0.54 6.20 -11.03
CA ILE A 220 1.87 5.70 -11.40
C ILE A 220 2.24 4.63 -10.37
N GLU A 221 2.54 3.42 -10.85
CA GLU A 221 3.02 2.34 -9.98
C GLU A 221 4.48 2.60 -9.58
N LEU A 222 4.72 2.59 -8.27
CA LEU A 222 6.06 2.60 -7.69
C LEU A 222 6.27 1.34 -6.88
N LYS A 223 6.95 0.37 -7.49
CA LYS A 223 7.45 -0.80 -6.78
C LYS A 223 8.61 -0.41 -5.88
N PRO A 224 8.69 -0.94 -4.66
CA PRO A 224 9.81 -0.67 -3.79
C PRO A 224 11.08 -1.17 -4.43
N SER A 225 12.00 -0.24 -4.55
CA SER A 225 13.42 -0.48 -4.61
C SER A 225 14.07 0.83 -4.21
N GLU A 226 15.17 0.77 -3.46
CA GLU A 226 15.98 1.94 -3.13
C GLU A 226 16.27 2.79 -4.38
N VAL A 227 16.52 2.11 -5.50
CA VAL A 227 16.80 2.72 -6.80
C VAL A 227 15.59 3.46 -7.37
N ILE A 228 14.36 2.96 -7.21
CA ILE A 228 13.17 3.60 -7.78
C ILE A 228 12.78 4.83 -6.95
N PHE A 229 12.71 4.73 -5.62
CA PHE A 229 12.26 5.87 -4.80
C PHE A 229 13.25 7.03 -4.81
N SER A 230 14.54 6.74 -4.57
CA SER A 230 15.58 7.78 -4.57
C SER A 230 15.69 8.46 -5.93
N LYS A 231 15.45 7.75 -7.04
CA LYS A 231 15.38 8.36 -8.37
C LYS A 231 14.09 9.16 -8.56
N ALA A 232 12.93 8.55 -8.29
CA ALA A 232 11.62 9.15 -8.52
C ALA A 232 11.49 10.48 -7.78
N TYR A 233 11.86 10.50 -6.50
CA TYR A 233 11.70 11.65 -5.61
C TYR A 233 13.01 12.37 -5.28
N SER A 234 14.03 12.23 -6.14
CA SER A 234 15.24 13.05 -6.04
C SER A 234 14.92 14.54 -6.13
N PRO A 235 15.71 15.44 -5.50
CA PRO A 235 15.52 16.88 -5.59
C PRO A 235 15.34 17.39 -7.03
N ARG A 236 16.17 16.92 -7.95
CA ARG A 236 16.08 17.26 -9.38
C ARG A 236 14.71 16.91 -10.00
N ASN A 237 14.16 15.73 -9.69
CA ASN A 237 12.87 15.32 -10.24
C ASN A 237 11.70 16.06 -9.58
N ILE A 238 11.79 16.37 -8.29
CA ILE A 238 10.81 17.19 -7.58
C ILE A 238 10.80 18.62 -8.10
N ASP A 239 11.96 19.25 -8.28
CA ASP A 239 12.06 20.61 -8.84
C ASP A 239 11.48 20.66 -10.26
N ARG A 240 11.84 19.70 -11.13
CA ARG A 240 11.24 19.60 -12.48
C ARG A 240 9.72 19.40 -12.42
N PHE A 241 9.22 18.58 -11.49
CA PHE A 241 7.79 18.36 -11.29
C PHE A 241 7.07 19.65 -10.85
N ILE A 242 7.72 20.46 -10.01
CA ILE A 242 7.24 21.77 -9.58
C ILE A 242 7.20 22.74 -10.76
N GLU A 243 8.29 22.86 -11.52
CA GLU A 243 8.39 23.73 -12.71
C GLU A 243 7.28 23.44 -13.73
N THR A 244 6.99 22.15 -13.95
CA THR A 244 5.96 21.69 -14.89
C THR A 244 4.53 21.77 -14.33
N LYS A 245 4.33 22.25 -13.10
CA LYS A 245 3.01 22.32 -12.44
C LYS A 245 2.28 20.97 -12.52
N GLY A 246 3.03 19.90 -12.31
CA GLY A 246 2.60 18.54 -12.55
C GLY A 246 1.54 18.06 -11.55
N ILE A 247 0.85 16.97 -11.91
CA ILE A 247 0.02 16.21 -10.98
C ILE A 247 0.56 14.78 -10.94
N HIS A 248 0.80 14.26 -9.74
CA HIS A 248 1.30 12.91 -9.52
C HIS A 248 0.38 12.21 -8.53
N ILE A 249 -0.11 11.03 -8.90
CA ILE A 249 -0.81 10.12 -8.01
C ILE A 249 -0.04 8.81 -8.02
N ALA A 250 0.70 8.55 -6.94
CA ALA A 250 1.50 7.35 -6.78
C ALA A 250 0.65 6.23 -6.21
N HIS A 251 0.79 5.01 -6.71
CA HIS A 251 0.37 3.80 -6.01
C HIS A 251 1.61 3.02 -5.61
N VAL A 252 1.79 2.88 -4.30
CA VAL A 252 3.07 2.58 -3.70
C VAL A 252 2.95 1.38 -2.78
N TYR A 253 3.84 0.41 -2.94
CA TYR A 253 3.94 -0.73 -2.04
C TYR A 253 5.05 -0.46 -1.01
N PHE A 254 4.80 0.44 -0.04
CA PHE A 254 5.86 0.88 0.90
C PHE A 254 6.46 -0.26 1.73
N PHE A 255 5.68 -1.33 1.95
CA PHE A 255 6.06 -2.44 2.82
C PHE A 255 6.42 -3.72 2.05
N GLN A 256 6.34 -3.70 0.71
CA GLN A 256 6.72 -4.90 -0.05
C GLN A 256 8.24 -5.14 0.08
N PRO A 257 8.66 -6.37 0.41
CA PRO A 257 10.07 -6.71 0.51
C PRO A 257 10.74 -6.67 -0.88
N VAL A 258 11.97 -6.14 -0.93
CA VAL A 258 12.79 -6.12 -2.15
C VAL A 258 13.62 -7.38 -2.23
N PHE A 259 13.39 -8.16 -3.28
CA PHE A 259 14.17 -9.36 -3.55
C PHE A 259 15.35 -9.02 -4.46
N GLU A 260 16.54 -8.80 -3.89
CA GLU A 260 17.77 -8.88 -4.70
C GLU A 260 18.08 -10.35 -4.96
N VAL A 261 17.85 -10.79 -6.19
CA VAL A 261 18.44 -12.04 -6.66
C VAL A 261 19.93 -11.78 -6.88
N PRO A 262 20.85 -12.47 -6.19
CA PRO A 262 22.26 -12.27 -6.40
C PRO A 262 22.57 -12.50 -7.88
N ARG A 263 23.01 -11.46 -8.59
CA ARG A 263 23.53 -11.56 -9.96
C ARG A 263 24.90 -12.27 -9.94
N LYS A 264 25.00 -13.47 -9.40
CA LYS A 264 26.10 -14.36 -9.78
C LYS A 264 25.77 -14.85 -11.18
N ARG A 265 26.50 -14.33 -12.17
CA ARG A 265 26.49 -14.80 -13.57
C ARG A 265 26.90 -16.27 -13.60
N PHE A 266 25.94 -17.17 -13.39
CA PHE A 266 26.09 -18.55 -13.78
C PHE A 266 25.66 -18.65 -15.24
N HIS A 267 26.65 -18.79 -16.13
CA HIS A 267 26.41 -19.20 -17.51
C HIS A 267 26.00 -20.67 -17.49
N PHE A 268 24.70 -20.92 -17.53
CA PHE A 268 24.18 -22.22 -17.92
C PHE A 268 23.27 -22.04 -19.14
N ARG A 269 23.62 -22.76 -20.21
CA ARG A 269 22.79 -22.98 -21.39
C ARG A 269 21.58 -23.81 -20.95
N GLY A 270 20.38 -23.33 -21.28
CA GLY A 270 19.11 -24.06 -21.09
C GLY A 270 18.49 -23.89 -19.70
N GLU A 271 17.22 -23.49 -19.67
CA GLU A 271 16.31 -23.48 -18.50
C GLU A 271 16.53 -22.39 -17.42
N ARG A 272 16.13 -21.15 -17.74
CA ARG A 272 16.22 -19.96 -16.86
C ARG A 272 15.02 -19.68 -15.94
N PHE A 273 13.96 -20.50 -15.93
CA PHE A 273 12.70 -20.11 -15.24
C PHE A 273 12.40 -20.86 -13.93
N PHE A 274 13.00 -22.04 -13.70
CA PHE A 274 12.56 -22.92 -12.60
C PHE A 274 13.18 -22.63 -11.22
N TRP A 275 14.32 -21.95 -11.14
CA TRP A 275 14.97 -21.66 -9.85
C TRP A 275 14.38 -20.44 -9.12
N TYR A 276 13.85 -19.47 -9.87
CA TYR A 276 13.23 -18.25 -9.31
C TYR A 276 12.01 -18.58 -8.43
N ILE A 277 11.32 -19.68 -8.74
CA ILE A 277 10.12 -20.14 -8.06
C ILE A 277 10.49 -20.95 -6.80
N LYS A 278 11.55 -21.76 -6.82
CA LYS A 278 11.86 -22.70 -5.72
C LYS A 278 12.27 -22.00 -4.42
N ASP A 279 13.08 -20.93 -4.50
CA ASP A 279 13.52 -20.19 -3.31
C ASP A 279 12.48 -19.15 -2.83
N PHE A 280 11.77 -18.51 -3.75
CA PHE A 280 10.63 -17.63 -3.43
C PHE A 280 9.50 -18.39 -2.72
N PHE A 281 9.21 -19.63 -3.14
CA PHE A 281 8.15 -20.45 -2.53
C PHE A 281 8.59 -21.23 -1.29
N LYS A 282 9.85 -21.66 -1.16
CA LYS A 282 10.37 -22.10 0.15
C LYS A 282 10.21 -20.99 1.19
N TRP A 283 10.32 -19.73 0.80
CA TRP A 283 10.16 -18.61 1.74
C TRP A 283 8.69 -18.33 2.08
N LYS A 284 7.81 -18.36 1.08
CA LYS A 284 6.35 -18.16 1.25
C LYS A 284 5.66 -19.28 2.06
N ILE A 285 6.23 -20.49 2.07
CA ILE A 285 5.64 -21.68 2.69
C ILE A 285 6.29 -22.04 4.03
N LEU A 286 7.53 -21.63 4.32
CA LEU A 286 8.24 -22.13 5.50
C LEU A 286 8.26 -21.18 6.71
N GLY A 287 7.66 -19.98 6.61
CA GLY A 287 7.60 -19.04 7.75
C GLY A 287 8.97 -18.81 8.41
N LEU A 288 10.05 -18.93 7.63
CA LEU A 288 11.43 -18.92 8.12
C LEU A 288 11.70 -17.55 8.75
N ASN A 289 11.88 -17.57 10.08
CA ASN A 289 12.20 -16.45 10.97
C ASN A 289 12.56 -15.13 10.24
N TYR A 290 11.61 -14.20 10.25
CA TYR A 290 11.83 -12.78 9.94
C TYR A 290 13.00 -12.22 10.76
N SER A 291 13.17 -12.69 12.00
CA SER A 291 14.11 -12.18 13.00
C SER A 291 15.60 -12.42 12.76
N ARG A 292 16.04 -13.10 11.69
CA ARG A 292 17.47 -13.51 11.54
C ARG A 292 18.13 -13.26 10.19
N ARG A 293 17.53 -12.55 9.24
CA ARG A 293 18.25 -12.11 8.03
C ARG A 293 18.36 -10.61 8.01
N LYS A 294 19.58 -10.10 7.78
CA LYS A 294 19.88 -8.71 7.40
C LYS A 294 18.85 -8.29 6.37
N GLU A 295 17.83 -7.56 6.82
CA GLU A 295 16.70 -7.18 6.00
C GLU A 295 17.24 -6.32 4.86
N ILE A 296 17.01 -6.77 3.63
CA ILE A 296 17.41 -6.02 2.45
C ILE A 296 16.60 -4.72 2.52
N PRO A 297 17.25 -3.54 2.59
CA PRO A 297 16.52 -2.27 2.61
C PRO A 297 15.57 -2.26 1.41
N ASN A 298 14.27 -2.13 1.65
CA ASN A 298 13.32 -1.97 0.55
C ASN A 298 13.41 -0.56 -0.07
N GLY A 299 14.35 0.25 0.41
CA GLY A 299 14.57 1.64 0.05
C GLY A 299 13.69 2.62 0.80
N VAL A 300 12.90 2.15 1.77
CA VAL A 300 11.91 2.94 2.52
C VAL A 300 12.09 2.75 4.02
N LEU A 301 12.31 1.50 4.46
CA LEU A 301 12.45 1.13 5.87
C LEU A 301 13.70 0.29 6.08
N ILE A 302 14.23 0.37 7.29
CA ILE A 302 15.36 -0.41 7.80
C ILE A 302 15.02 -0.98 9.17
N TRP A 303 15.64 -2.12 9.52
CA TRP A 303 15.54 -2.70 10.87
C TRP A 303 16.76 -2.32 11.70
N VAL A 304 16.54 -1.72 12.85
CA VAL A 304 17.56 -1.21 13.77
C VAL A 304 17.21 -1.65 15.17
N ASN A 305 18.10 -2.35 15.88
CA ASN A 305 17.96 -2.67 17.31
C ASN A 305 16.54 -3.14 17.70
N ASP A 306 16.04 -4.17 17.02
CA ASP A 306 14.74 -4.81 17.25
C ASP A 306 13.49 -3.97 16.96
N HIS A 307 13.60 -2.93 16.13
CA HIS A 307 12.46 -2.17 15.65
C HIS A 307 12.68 -1.66 14.22
N TYR A 308 11.60 -1.27 13.54
CA TYR A 308 11.66 -0.59 12.25
C TYR A 308 11.95 0.89 12.40
N GLU A 309 12.81 1.42 11.55
CA GLU A 309 13.04 2.83 11.29
C GLU A 309 12.83 3.17 9.81
N ILE A 310 12.54 4.43 9.52
CA ILE A 310 12.55 4.93 8.15
C ILE A 310 13.98 4.97 7.59
N ASP A 311 14.17 4.56 6.34
CA ASP A 311 15.44 4.66 5.65
C ASP A 311 15.88 6.14 5.56
N PRO A 312 17.11 6.49 6.01
CA PRO A 312 17.57 7.87 6.02
C PRO A 312 17.55 8.56 4.66
N LYS A 313 17.79 7.85 3.55
CA LYS A 313 17.77 8.45 2.20
C LYS A 313 16.34 8.75 1.78
N PHE A 314 15.40 7.87 2.10
CA PHE A 314 13.99 8.11 1.83
C PHE A 314 13.44 9.25 2.70
N ASP A 315 13.82 9.29 3.98
CA ASP A 315 13.46 10.39 4.89
C ASP A 315 13.98 11.75 4.40
N LEU A 316 15.19 11.81 3.85
CA LEU A 316 15.71 13.02 3.20
C LEU A 316 14.87 13.47 2.00
N CYS A 317 14.33 12.52 1.22
CA CYS A 317 13.41 12.85 0.12
C CYS A 317 12.10 13.44 0.67
N LEU A 318 11.52 12.85 1.72
CA LEU A 318 10.32 13.37 2.37
C LEU A 318 10.57 14.76 2.98
N LYS A 319 11.70 14.95 3.66
CA LYS A 319 12.10 16.24 4.22
C LYS A 319 12.14 17.32 3.14
N TYR A 320 12.80 17.03 2.03
CA TYR A 320 12.90 17.96 0.90
C TYR A 320 11.52 18.31 0.31
N ILE A 321 10.65 17.31 0.13
CA ILE A 321 9.26 17.53 -0.31
C ILE A 321 8.51 18.42 0.71
N GLY A 322 8.67 18.17 2.01
CA GLY A 322 8.07 18.96 3.09
C GLY A 322 8.55 20.41 3.11
N GLU A 323 9.83 20.66 2.84
CA GLU A 323 10.39 22.01 2.68
C GLU A 323 9.75 22.73 1.50
N LYS A 324 9.65 22.09 0.32
CA LYS A 324 8.96 22.67 -0.84
C LYS A 324 7.48 22.93 -0.59
N GLN A 325 6.82 22.12 0.23
CA GLN A 325 5.44 22.35 0.62
C GLN A 325 5.31 23.60 1.52
N LYS A 326 6.20 23.77 2.49
CA LYS A 326 6.23 24.95 3.36
C LYS A 326 6.51 26.24 2.58
N GLU A 327 7.31 26.14 1.52
CA GLU A 327 7.55 27.23 0.55
C GLU A 327 6.33 27.51 -0.37
N GLY A 328 5.26 26.71 -0.31
CA GLY A 328 4.08 26.84 -1.17
C GLY A 328 4.30 26.40 -2.61
N LYS A 329 5.42 25.72 -2.92
CA LYS A 329 5.80 25.32 -4.29
C LYS A 329 5.13 24.02 -4.74
N ILE A 330 4.78 23.14 -3.80
CA ILE A 330 4.10 21.88 -4.05
C ILE A 330 3.00 21.68 -3.01
N ILE A 331 1.90 21.04 -3.41
CA ILE A 331 0.85 20.59 -2.51
C ILE A 331 1.01 19.08 -2.35
N VAL A 332 1.26 18.60 -1.14
CA VAL A 332 1.17 17.16 -0.83
C VAL A 332 -0.14 16.90 -0.11
N THR A 333 -0.96 16.01 -0.67
CA THR A 333 -2.34 15.82 -0.20
C THR A 333 -2.81 14.38 -0.38
N THR A 334 -3.96 14.06 0.20
CA THR A 334 -4.66 12.79 0.01
C THR A 334 -5.57 12.84 -1.22
N ILE A 335 -6.07 11.68 -1.69
CA ILE A 335 -7.04 11.60 -2.79
C ILE A 335 -8.30 12.39 -2.44
N LYS A 336 -8.88 12.15 -1.25
CA LYS A 336 -10.10 12.85 -0.79
C LYS A 336 -9.96 14.36 -0.84
N ASN A 337 -8.86 14.89 -0.31
CA ASN A 337 -8.65 16.33 -0.25
C ASN A 337 -8.36 16.94 -1.62
N PHE A 338 -7.62 16.22 -2.48
CA PHE A 338 -7.37 16.65 -3.84
C PHE A 338 -8.67 16.84 -4.64
N PHE A 339 -9.54 15.82 -4.63
CA PHE A 339 -10.81 15.89 -5.37
C PHE A 339 -11.79 16.90 -4.77
N ARG A 340 -11.88 17.01 -3.44
CA ARG A 340 -12.70 18.03 -2.78
C ARG A 340 -12.32 19.44 -3.23
N SER A 341 -11.02 19.75 -3.25
CA SER A 341 -10.53 21.07 -3.67
C SER A 341 -10.78 21.40 -5.14
N LYS A 342 -10.99 20.37 -5.98
CA LYS A 342 -11.40 20.56 -7.38
C LYS A 342 -12.89 20.83 -7.50
N ASN A 343 -13.73 20.09 -6.77
CA ASN A 343 -15.19 20.27 -6.84
C ASN A 343 -15.61 21.66 -6.36
N GLU A 344 -14.98 22.19 -5.30
CA GLU A 344 -15.24 23.55 -4.77
C GLU A 344 -14.83 24.68 -5.76
N ARG A 345 -14.04 24.38 -6.80
CA ARG A 345 -13.68 25.37 -7.84
C ARG A 345 -14.62 25.37 -9.05
N HIS A 346 -15.52 24.40 -9.12
CA HIS A 346 -16.50 24.24 -10.20
C HIS A 346 -17.95 24.50 -9.75
N SER A 347 -18.17 24.67 -8.44
CA SER A 347 -19.36 25.27 -7.84
C SER A 347 -19.16 26.76 -7.65
#